data_AF-F8K2L2-F1
#
_entry.id   AF-F8K2L2-F1
#
_cell.length_a   1.000
_cell.length_b   1.000
_cell.length_c   1.000
_cell.angle_alpha   90.00
_cell.angle_beta   90.00
_cell.angle_gamma   90.00
#
_symmetry.space_group_name_H-M   'P 1'
#
loop_
_entity.id
_entity.type
_entity.pdbx_description
1 polymer ?
#
loop_
_entity_poly.entity_id
_entity_poly.type
_entity_poly.pdbx_seq_one_letter_code
_entity_poly.pdbx_strand_id
1 'polypeptide(L)'
;MTQTALLPPAETETPTVPVKPGRLRGLRRTFAPIRQAHGIPKVMLWTGLVISALFVLVAIFAPLLAPYNFDQYTSGGKAFPKQGAPDGSHLFGTTVQSLDVLSRTIYGARTALEVMILAVVFSLIVGVLLGLLAGYFGGWLDRILVLVMDALFAFPYLLLAIVAGFVFSGIVGGGVVTAALSITVVYIPQYFRVVRSSALSAREALYVEAARAMGAKPSVVIRKYLFGNVVQSVPVITTMNAADAISTLAGLGFLGLGIQPTEAAEWGYDLQRAVDDVNAGMWWTATFPGIAIIIAILGFTLVGEGLNDVLNPTMRRRRITRVLIPARTSPRRVVTAAAPATAPAASPAEVKPVEAEPVQAEPAEAEPVKAEPAEAEPAEAETPAPEAVPEPEPQPEPEPEPEPASEPQPEPAPKPEAAPEQPAAPAKKAPAKKTAAAKKTTAAKKTAAKKTAAKKTAAKKATAKTTTTRTAAAKKSATTAKKTATAKKSAPARQNTNGKPAGPAADTSKEG
;
A
#
# COMPACT_ATOMS: atom_id res chain seq x y z
N MET A 1 -60.42 48.82 44.70
CA MET A 1 -59.26 48.26 45.41
C MET A 1 -58.89 46.95 44.76
N THR A 2 -57.67 46.95 44.26
CA THR A 2 -56.94 45.93 43.51
C THR A 2 -56.57 44.76 44.40
N GLN A 3 -56.64 43.52 43.91
CA GLN A 3 -55.68 42.50 44.30
C GLN A 3 -55.34 41.62 43.09
N THR A 4 -54.25 42.02 42.45
CA THR A 4 -53.56 41.34 41.36
C THR A 4 -52.95 40.04 41.87
N ALA A 5 -53.39 38.91 41.33
CA ALA A 5 -52.75 37.62 41.56
C ALA A 5 -51.41 37.59 40.79
N LEU A 6 -50.30 37.56 41.55
CA LEU A 6 -48.94 37.40 41.02
C LEU A 6 -48.79 36.02 40.36
N LEU A 7 -48.45 36.02 39.07
CA LEU A 7 -47.84 34.88 38.39
C LEU A 7 -46.47 34.56 39.04
N PRO A 8 -46.10 33.27 39.21
CA PRO A 8 -44.74 32.92 39.62
C PRO A 8 -43.73 33.33 38.53
N PRO A 9 -42.50 33.75 38.89
CA PRO A 9 -41.52 34.18 37.91
C PRO A 9 -41.13 33.01 37.00
N ALA A 10 -41.15 33.27 35.70
CA ALA A 10 -40.60 32.36 34.70
C ALA A 10 -39.15 32.06 35.03
N GLU A 11 -38.85 30.80 35.33
CA GLU A 11 -37.47 30.31 35.42
C GLU A 11 -36.81 30.56 34.07
N THR A 12 -35.89 31.52 34.04
CA THR A 12 -34.98 31.70 32.92
C THR A 12 -34.07 30.48 32.88
N GLU A 13 -34.41 29.49 32.04
CA GLU A 13 -33.47 28.46 31.63
C GLU A 13 -32.28 29.17 30.95
N THR A 14 -31.21 29.37 31.71
CA THR A 14 -29.94 29.80 31.15
C THR A 14 -29.51 28.75 30.12
N PRO A 15 -29.26 29.14 28.85
CA PRO A 15 -28.82 28.19 27.84
C PRO A 15 -27.48 27.61 28.31
N THR A 16 -27.47 26.33 28.64
CA THR A 16 -26.25 25.62 29.02
C THR A 16 -25.28 25.71 27.86
N VAL A 17 -24.23 26.54 28.02
CA VAL A 17 -23.16 26.67 27.05
C VAL A 17 -22.60 25.26 26.80
N PRO A 18 -22.60 24.75 25.55
CA PRO A 18 -22.05 23.43 25.29
C PRO A 18 -20.57 23.44 25.65
N VAL A 19 -20.24 22.76 26.74
CA VAL A 19 -18.86 22.58 27.20
C VAL A 19 -18.08 21.96 26.07
N LYS A 20 -17.12 22.73 25.54
CA LYS A 20 -16.24 22.34 24.45
C LYS A 20 -15.58 21.00 24.82
N PRO A 21 -15.85 19.89 24.12
CA PRO A 21 -15.30 18.61 24.52
C PRO A 21 -13.78 18.67 24.39
N GLY A 22 -13.08 18.43 25.50
CA GLY A 22 -11.62 18.37 25.52
C GLY A 22 -11.11 17.40 24.46
N ARG A 23 -10.10 17.84 23.70
CA ARG A 23 -9.48 17.13 22.56
C ARG A 23 -9.09 15.67 22.87
N LEU A 24 -8.85 15.36 24.13
CA LEU A 24 -8.50 14.03 24.65
C LEU A 24 -9.70 13.06 24.79
N ARG A 25 -10.94 13.56 24.86
CA ARG A 25 -12.14 12.72 25.02
C ARG A 25 -12.61 12.12 23.68
N GLY A 26 -12.26 12.75 22.55
CA GLY A 26 -12.51 12.24 21.20
C GLY A 26 -11.73 10.95 20.91
N LEU A 27 -10.46 10.90 21.33
CA LEU A 27 -9.60 9.72 21.19
C LEU A 27 -10.10 8.53 22.04
N ARG A 28 -10.67 8.80 23.22
CA ARG A 28 -11.32 7.76 24.03
C ARG A 28 -12.61 7.19 23.41
N ARG A 29 -13.31 7.95 22.56
CA ARG A 29 -14.50 7.46 21.83
C ARG A 29 -14.14 6.64 20.60
N THR A 30 -13.00 6.89 19.95
CA THR A 30 -12.52 6.05 18.83
C THR A 30 -12.03 4.68 19.29
N PHE A 31 -11.55 4.53 20.53
CA PHE A 31 -11.13 3.23 21.10
C PHE A 31 -12.19 2.52 21.97
N ALA A 32 -13.30 3.19 22.29
CA ALA A 32 -14.43 2.56 23.00
C ALA A 32 -15.09 1.35 22.28
N PRO A 33 -15.17 1.29 20.92
CA PRO A 33 -15.71 0.13 20.23
C PRO A 33 -14.83 -1.12 20.40
N ILE A 34 -13.50 -0.97 20.46
CA ILE A 34 -12.54 -2.09 20.61
C ILE A 34 -12.76 -2.84 21.92
N ARG A 35 -13.14 -2.13 22.98
CA ARG A 35 -13.43 -2.73 24.29
C ARG A 35 -14.77 -3.47 24.37
N GLN A 36 -15.71 -3.17 23.47
CA GLN A 36 -17.05 -3.72 23.47
C GLN A 36 -17.24 -4.87 22.47
N ALA A 37 -16.27 -5.09 21.58
CA ALA A 37 -16.22 -6.26 20.72
C ALA A 37 -15.99 -7.54 21.56
N HIS A 38 -16.91 -8.47 21.48
CA HIS A 38 -16.81 -9.80 22.07
C HIS A 38 -17.02 -10.83 20.95
N GLY A 39 -16.10 -11.78 20.79
CA GLY A 39 -16.17 -12.84 19.77
C GLY A 39 -14.95 -12.91 18.84
N ILE A 40 -15.14 -13.59 17.70
CA ILE A 40 -14.13 -13.89 16.67
C ILE A 40 -13.35 -12.63 16.19
N PRO A 41 -13.98 -11.47 15.94
CA PRO A 41 -13.27 -10.28 15.46
C PRO A 41 -12.17 -9.78 16.41
N LYS A 42 -12.40 -9.93 17.72
CA LYS A 42 -11.41 -9.54 18.73
C LYS A 42 -10.21 -10.48 18.71
N VAL A 43 -10.44 -11.79 18.54
CA VAL A 43 -9.36 -12.78 18.45
C VAL A 43 -8.51 -12.51 17.21
N MET A 44 -9.14 -12.29 16.04
CA MET A 44 -8.44 -11.95 14.80
C MET A 44 -7.59 -10.69 14.97
N LEU A 45 -8.16 -9.62 15.55
CA LEU A 45 -7.45 -8.36 15.78
C LEU A 45 -6.23 -8.55 16.72
N TRP A 46 -6.39 -9.24 17.85
CA TRP A 46 -5.27 -9.43 18.80
C TRP A 46 -4.19 -10.36 18.25
N THR A 47 -4.58 -11.46 17.60
CA THR A 47 -3.62 -12.38 16.96
C THR A 47 -2.84 -11.65 15.86
N GLY A 48 -3.54 -10.91 15.00
CA GLY A 48 -2.91 -10.08 13.99
C GLY A 48 -1.96 -9.04 14.61
N LEU A 49 -2.40 -8.34 15.66
CA LEU A 49 -1.60 -7.32 16.33
C LEU A 49 -0.31 -7.92 16.91
N VAL A 50 -0.38 -9.10 17.52
CA VAL A 50 0.79 -9.80 18.06
C VAL A 50 1.76 -10.20 16.94
N ILE A 51 1.25 -10.78 15.84
CA ILE A 51 2.07 -11.18 14.70
C ILE A 51 2.74 -9.95 14.04
N SER A 52 1.97 -8.91 13.74
CA SER A 52 2.50 -7.67 13.15
C SER A 52 3.47 -6.97 14.10
N ALA A 53 3.22 -6.96 15.42
CA ALA A 53 4.14 -6.40 16.39
C ALA A 53 5.47 -7.18 16.42
N LEU A 54 5.42 -8.52 16.40
CA LEU A 54 6.62 -9.35 16.32
C LEU A 54 7.39 -9.07 15.02
N PHE A 55 6.70 -9.00 13.88
CA PHE A 55 7.30 -8.64 12.60
C PHE A 55 7.99 -7.26 12.67
N VAL A 56 7.32 -6.25 13.21
CA VAL A 56 7.90 -4.90 13.38
C VAL A 56 9.12 -4.92 14.32
N LEU A 57 9.08 -5.71 15.39
CA LEU A 57 10.23 -5.86 16.29
C LEU A 57 11.41 -6.50 15.57
N VAL A 58 11.19 -7.59 14.82
CA VAL A 58 12.25 -8.24 14.02
C VAL A 58 12.84 -7.26 13.00
N ALA A 59 11.99 -6.50 12.30
CA ALA A 59 12.40 -5.50 11.33
C ALA A 59 13.25 -4.37 11.94
N ILE A 60 12.82 -3.80 13.08
CA ILE A 60 13.55 -2.71 13.76
C ILE A 60 14.87 -3.19 14.35
N PHE A 61 14.85 -4.36 14.99
CA PHE A 61 16.03 -4.95 15.64
C PHE A 61 16.85 -5.86 14.71
N ALA A 62 16.61 -5.81 13.39
CA ALA A 62 17.32 -6.65 12.41
C ALA A 62 18.86 -6.58 12.55
N PRO A 63 19.50 -5.41 12.72
CA PRO A 63 20.95 -5.35 12.89
C PRO A 63 21.48 -5.94 14.20
N LEU A 64 20.60 -6.17 15.19
CA LEU A 64 20.96 -6.80 16.47
C LEU A 64 20.62 -8.30 16.49
N LEU A 65 19.60 -8.70 15.73
CA LEU A 65 19.11 -10.09 15.68
C LEU A 65 19.85 -10.93 14.63
N ALA A 66 20.26 -10.33 13.51
CA ALA A 66 20.94 -11.04 12.44
C ALA A 66 22.40 -11.36 12.83
N PRO A 67 22.87 -12.61 12.63
CA PRO A 67 24.27 -12.97 12.87
C PRO A 67 25.26 -12.26 11.94
N TYR A 68 24.84 -11.96 10.71
CA TYR A 68 25.66 -11.35 9.66
C TYR A 68 24.93 -10.15 9.01
N ASN A 69 25.66 -9.31 8.29
CA ASN A 69 25.01 -8.27 7.47
C ASN A 69 24.29 -8.89 6.25
N PHE A 70 23.33 -8.16 5.68
CA PHE A 70 22.49 -8.63 4.58
C PHE A 70 23.23 -8.98 3.28
N ASP A 71 24.39 -8.36 3.05
CA ASP A 71 25.27 -8.50 1.88
C ASP A 71 26.61 -9.18 2.22
N GLN A 72 26.75 -9.70 3.44
CA GLN A 72 27.99 -10.31 3.88
C GLN A 72 28.14 -11.72 3.29
N TYR A 73 29.28 -11.95 2.63
CA TYR A 73 29.64 -13.25 2.03
C TYR A 73 30.95 -13.83 2.56
N THR A 74 31.63 -13.15 3.50
CA THR A 74 32.84 -13.65 4.17
C THR A 74 32.82 -13.36 5.67
N SER A 75 33.44 -14.24 6.46
CA SER A 75 33.75 -13.99 7.87
C SER A 75 35.10 -14.59 8.22
N GLY A 76 35.92 -13.87 9.00
CA GLY A 76 37.24 -14.34 9.41
C GLY A 76 38.19 -14.67 8.25
N GLY A 77 38.01 -14.03 7.08
CA GLY A 77 38.82 -14.27 5.88
C GLY A 77 38.42 -15.50 5.06
N LYS A 78 37.34 -16.21 5.43
CA LYS A 78 36.76 -17.31 4.66
C LYS A 78 35.43 -16.89 4.05
N ALA A 79 35.22 -17.27 2.78
CA ALA A 79 33.91 -17.12 2.14
C ALA A 79 32.92 -18.11 2.76
N PHE A 80 31.66 -17.70 2.82
CA PHE A 80 30.57 -18.61 3.19
C PHE A 80 30.46 -19.73 2.16
N PRO A 81 30.06 -20.95 2.56
CA PRO A 81 29.83 -22.02 1.61
C PRO A 81 28.79 -21.57 0.57
N LYS A 82 28.96 -21.95 -0.69
CA LYS A 82 27.92 -21.77 -1.70
C LYS A 82 26.85 -22.83 -1.47
N GLN A 83 25.60 -22.41 -1.31
CA GLN A 83 24.47 -23.32 -1.11
C GLN A 83 24.74 -24.38 -0.02
N GLY A 84 25.36 -23.94 1.08
CA GLY A 84 25.59 -24.78 2.25
C GLY A 84 24.26 -25.10 2.92
N ALA A 85 24.07 -26.37 3.27
CA ALA A 85 22.94 -26.80 4.09
C ALA A 85 22.95 -26.09 5.46
N PRO A 86 21.79 -26.00 6.14
CA PRO A 86 21.70 -25.50 7.50
C PRO A 86 22.74 -26.13 8.44
N ASP A 87 23.57 -25.29 9.06
CA ASP A 87 24.60 -25.71 10.00
C ASP A 87 24.66 -24.78 11.24
N GLY A 88 25.56 -25.07 12.19
CA GLY A 88 25.70 -24.27 13.40
C GLY A 88 26.19 -22.83 13.19
N SER A 89 26.79 -22.54 12.04
CA SER A 89 27.25 -21.19 11.67
C SER A 89 26.22 -20.42 10.83
N HIS A 90 25.48 -21.12 9.98
CA HIS A 90 24.42 -20.61 9.12
C HIS A 90 23.15 -21.41 9.40
N LEU A 91 22.38 -20.97 10.39
CA LEU A 91 21.23 -21.72 10.93
C LEU A 91 20.20 -22.10 9.86
N PHE A 92 20.05 -21.28 8.81
CA PHE A 92 19.12 -21.51 7.70
C PHE A 92 19.86 -21.86 6.39
N GLY A 93 21.16 -22.13 6.45
CA GLY A 93 22.01 -22.37 5.30
C GLY A 93 22.40 -21.08 4.56
N THR A 94 23.00 -21.25 3.38
CA THR A 94 23.47 -20.14 2.54
C THR A 94 22.88 -20.20 1.14
N THR A 95 22.85 -19.06 0.45
CA THR A 95 22.35 -18.93 -0.93
C THR A 95 23.42 -19.23 -1.99
N VAL A 96 23.01 -19.29 -3.25
CA VAL A 96 23.92 -19.34 -4.42
C VAL A 96 24.95 -18.22 -4.46
N GLN A 97 24.61 -17.02 -3.97
CA GLN A 97 25.54 -15.89 -3.83
C GLN A 97 26.44 -15.98 -2.58
N SER A 98 26.43 -17.10 -1.85
CA SER A 98 27.16 -17.27 -0.58
C SER A 98 26.72 -16.26 0.49
N LEU A 99 25.43 -15.95 0.56
CA LEU A 99 24.85 -15.09 1.60
C LEU A 99 24.12 -15.94 2.65
N ASP A 100 24.13 -15.52 3.90
CA ASP A 100 23.42 -16.20 4.98
C ASP A 100 21.89 -16.01 4.86
N VAL A 101 21.14 -17.11 4.79
CA VAL A 101 19.68 -17.09 4.58
C VAL A 101 18.95 -16.50 5.79
N LEU A 102 19.40 -16.78 7.01
CA LEU A 102 18.78 -16.25 8.23
C LEU A 102 18.89 -14.73 8.29
N SER A 103 20.11 -14.22 8.10
CA SER A 103 20.40 -12.79 8.12
C SER A 103 19.61 -12.07 7.02
N ARG A 104 19.56 -12.61 5.80
CA ARG A 104 18.73 -12.05 4.73
C ARG A 104 17.23 -12.09 5.05
N THR A 105 16.74 -13.16 5.66
CA THR A 105 15.33 -13.25 6.07
C THR A 105 14.98 -12.17 7.11
N ILE A 106 15.84 -11.96 8.10
CA ILE A 106 15.66 -10.92 9.14
C ILE A 106 15.76 -9.50 8.56
N TYR A 107 16.78 -9.22 7.75
CA TYR A 107 16.92 -7.92 7.09
C TYR A 107 15.82 -7.67 6.05
N GLY A 108 15.30 -8.70 5.40
CA GLY A 108 14.16 -8.59 4.49
C GLY A 108 12.90 -8.11 5.18
N ALA A 109 12.68 -8.46 6.46
CA ALA A 109 11.58 -7.91 7.25
C ALA A 109 11.70 -6.38 7.40
N ARG A 110 12.93 -5.88 7.57
CA ARG A 110 13.20 -4.44 7.63
C ARG A 110 12.89 -3.75 6.31
N THR A 111 13.39 -4.29 5.20
CA THR A 111 13.14 -3.76 3.87
C THR A 111 11.64 -3.74 3.55
N ALA A 112 10.93 -4.83 3.83
CA ALA A 112 9.49 -4.94 3.64
C ALA A 112 8.74 -3.88 4.47
N LEU A 113 9.12 -3.67 5.73
CA LEU A 113 8.54 -2.63 6.59
C LEU A 113 8.79 -1.22 6.04
N GLU A 114 10.01 -0.91 5.60
CA GLU A 114 10.37 0.39 5.04
C GLU A 114 9.58 0.70 3.76
N VAL A 115 9.51 -0.25 2.82
CA VAL A 115 8.73 -0.09 1.58
C VAL A 115 7.24 0.06 1.89
N MET A 116 6.68 -0.82 2.74
CA MET A 116 5.27 -0.80 3.11
C MET A 116 4.88 0.55 3.71
N ILE A 117 5.66 1.07 4.67
CA ILE A 117 5.39 2.37 5.30
C ILE A 117 5.44 3.49 4.27
N LEU A 118 6.49 3.54 3.44
CA LEU A 118 6.65 4.60 2.44
C LEU A 118 5.52 4.58 1.41
N ALA A 119 5.21 3.41 0.86
CA ALA A 119 4.15 3.25 -0.13
C ALA A 119 2.78 3.68 0.43
N VAL A 120 2.43 3.19 1.62
CA VAL A 120 1.17 3.54 2.29
C VAL A 120 1.10 5.04 2.58
N VAL A 121 2.15 5.63 3.14
CA VAL A 121 2.17 7.05 3.50
C VAL A 121 2.04 7.93 2.25
N PHE A 122 2.76 7.63 1.17
CA PHE A 122 2.66 8.41 -0.06
C PHE A 122 1.29 8.26 -0.73
N SER A 123 0.76 7.04 -0.81
CA SER A 123 -0.58 6.81 -1.37
C SER A 123 -1.67 7.47 -0.54
N LEU A 124 -1.53 7.48 0.78
CA LEU A 124 -2.43 8.20 1.67
C LEU A 124 -2.39 9.70 1.41
N ILE A 125 -1.20 10.30 1.38
CA ILE A 125 -1.06 11.74 1.14
C ILE A 125 -1.67 12.11 -0.21
N VAL A 126 -1.29 11.43 -1.28
CA VAL A 126 -1.74 11.78 -2.63
C VAL A 126 -3.22 11.43 -2.82
N GLY A 127 -3.62 10.20 -2.50
CA GLY A 127 -4.99 9.72 -2.69
C GLY A 127 -6.02 10.47 -1.84
N VAL A 128 -5.72 10.75 -0.56
CA VAL A 128 -6.62 11.50 0.32
C VAL A 128 -6.76 12.95 -0.14
N LEU A 129 -5.66 13.60 -0.53
CA LEU A 129 -5.73 14.98 -1.03
C LEU A 129 -6.55 15.06 -2.32
N LEU A 130 -6.28 14.19 -3.29
CA LEU A 130 -7.03 14.17 -4.55
C LEU A 130 -8.51 13.81 -4.33
N GLY A 131 -8.81 12.84 -3.46
CA GLY A 131 -10.17 12.42 -3.17
C GLY A 131 -11.00 13.50 -2.47
N LEU A 132 -10.40 14.25 -1.53
CA LEU A 132 -11.05 15.39 -0.88
C LEU A 132 -11.31 16.54 -1.85
N LEU A 133 -10.34 16.84 -2.73
CA LEU A 133 -10.50 17.89 -3.74
C LEU A 133 -11.60 17.53 -4.74
N ALA A 134 -11.59 16.30 -5.26
CA ALA A 134 -12.61 15.80 -6.17
C ALA A 134 -14.01 15.82 -5.53
N GLY A 135 -14.14 15.27 -4.31
CA GLY A 135 -15.43 15.20 -3.62
C GLY A 135 -15.98 16.56 -3.17
N TYR A 136 -15.11 17.51 -2.81
CA TYR A 136 -15.54 18.84 -2.39
C TYR A 136 -15.94 19.73 -3.56
N PHE A 137 -15.09 19.85 -4.59
CA PHE A 137 -15.32 20.77 -5.71
C PHE A 137 -16.31 20.22 -6.73
N GLY A 138 -16.29 18.91 -7.00
CA GLY A 138 -17.12 18.29 -8.05
C GLY A 138 -16.81 18.84 -9.45
N GLY A 139 -17.75 18.63 -10.38
CA GLY A 139 -17.69 19.20 -11.73
C GLY A 139 -16.59 18.61 -12.61
N TRP A 140 -15.89 19.47 -13.37
CA TRP A 140 -14.89 19.01 -14.35
C TRP A 140 -13.61 18.45 -13.72
N LEU A 141 -13.15 19.03 -12.61
CA LEU A 141 -11.98 18.52 -11.85
C LEU A 141 -12.22 17.08 -11.40
N ASP A 142 -13.41 16.83 -10.86
CA ASP A 142 -13.83 15.51 -10.43
C ASP A 142 -13.88 14.51 -11.59
N ARG A 143 -14.47 14.90 -12.72
CA ARG A 143 -14.53 14.05 -13.93
C ARG A 143 -13.13 13.65 -14.44
N ILE A 144 -12.17 14.58 -14.48
CA ILE A 144 -10.79 14.25 -14.90
C ILE A 144 -10.12 13.33 -13.89
N LEU A 145 -10.21 13.64 -12.59
CA LEU A 145 -9.54 12.83 -11.58
C LEU A 145 -10.11 11.42 -11.56
N VAL A 146 -11.43 11.25 -11.65
CA VAL A 146 -12.06 9.93 -11.79
C VAL A 146 -11.57 9.23 -13.06
N LEU A 147 -11.55 9.90 -14.21
CA LEU A 147 -11.06 9.32 -15.46
C LEU A 147 -9.61 8.82 -15.35
N VAL A 148 -8.71 9.62 -14.77
CA VAL A 148 -7.30 9.24 -14.57
C VAL A 148 -7.19 8.07 -13.62
N MET A 149 -7.92 8.09 -12.50
CA MET A 149 -7.88 7.03 -11.49
C MET A 149 -8.48 5.72 -12.01
N ASP A 150 -9.54 5.79 -12.79
CA ASP A 150 -10.17 4.63 -13.43
C ASP A 150 -9.26 4.05 -14.53
N ALA A 151 -8.59 4.90 -15.30
CA ALA A 151 -7.59 4.45 -16.27
C ALA A 151 -6.41 3.74 -15.60
N LEU A 152 -5.90 4.26 -14.47
CA LEU A 152 -4.87 3.58 -13.69
C LEU A 152 -5.36 2.24 -13.15
N PHE A 153 -6.57 2.20 -12.59
CA PHE A 153 -7.13 0.99 -11.98
C PHE A 153 -7.55 -0.09 -13.00
N ALA A 154 -7.67 0.26 -14.28
CA ALA A 154 -7.97 -0.68 -15.35
C ALA A 154 -6.78 -1.60 -15.69
N PHE A 155 -5.55 -1.18 -15.37
CA PHE A 155 -4.38 -2.01 -15.56
C PHE A 155 -4.28 -3.07 -14.44
N PRO A 156 -3.81 -4.30 -14.76
CA PRO A 156 -3.46 -5.29 -13.74
C PRO A 156 -2.50 -4.69 -12.71
N TYR A 157 -2.76 -4.91 -11.42
CA TYR A 157 -2.06 -4.22 -10.33
C TYR A 157 -0.53 -4.39 -10.41
N LEU A 158 -0.08 -5.63 -10.71
CA LEU A 158 1.34 -5.96 -10.79
C LEU A 158 1.98 -5.34 -12.04
N LEU A 159 1.28 -5.35 -13.17
CA LEU A 159 1.75 -4.74 -14.40
C LEU A 159 1.94 -3.22 -14.22
N LEU A 160 0.98 -2.56 -13.57
CA LEU A 160 1.09 -1.14 -13.26
C LEU A 160 2.28 -0.86 -12.33
N ALA A 161 2.49 -1.70 -11.32
CA ALA A 161 3.63 -1.59 -10.42
C ALA A 161 4.97 -1.73 -11.17
N ILE A 162 5.07 -2.68 -12.10
CA ILE A 162 6.25 -2.92 -12.95
C ILE A 162 6.55 -1.69 -13.81
N VAL A 163 5.55 -1.18 -14.53
CA VAL A 163 5.70 -0.01 -15.40
C VAL A 163 6.13 1.20 -14.58
N ALA A 164 5.49 1.42 -13.43
CA ALA A 164 5.87 2.49 -12.52
C ALA A 164 7.32 2.33 -12.02
N GLY A 165 7.74 1.11 -11.68
CA GLY A 165 9.12 0.83 -11.26
C GLY A 165 10.16 1.13 -12.31
N PHE A 166 9.89 0.77 -13.57
CA PHE A 166 10.78 1.12 -14.67
C PHE A 166 10.89 2.65 -14.85
N VAL A 167 9.76 3.36 -14.79
CA VAL A 167 9.73 4.83 -14.92
C VAL A 167 10.47 5.51 -13.77
N PHE A 168 10.23 5.10 -12.52
CA PHE A 168 10.87 5.71 -11.35
C PHE A 168 12.34 5.35 -11.20
N SER A 169 12.75 4.16 -11.64
CA SER A 169 14.16 3.75 -11.63
C SER A 169 15.03 4.70 -12.45
N GLY A 170 14.52 5.20 -13.58
CA GLY A 170 15.21 6.21 -14.40
C GLY A 170 15.32 7.60 -13.77
N ILE A 171 14.51 7.92 -12.75
CA ILE A 171 14.45 9.25 -12.11
C ILE A 171 15.20 9.27 -10.78
N VAL A 172 14.92 8.29 -9.91
CA VAL A 172 15.39 8.25 -8.52
C VAL A 172 16.53 7.25 -8.31
N GLY A 173 16.68 6.28 -9.21
CA GLY A 173 17.61 5.14 -9.08
C GLY A 173 16.91 3.86 -8.62
N GLY A 174 17.67 2.84 -8.25
CA GLY A 174 17.14 1.59 -7.68
C GLY A 174 16.68 1.73 -6.21
N GLY A 175 16.16 0.64 -5.67
CA GLY A 175 16.07 0.43 -4.23
C GLY A 175 14.71 0.68 -3.59
N VAL A 176 14.73 0.83 -2.26
CA VAL A 176 13.56 0.90 -1.39
C VAL A 176 12.59 2.01 -1.81
N VAL A 177 13.12 3.20 -2.10
CA VAL A 177 12.30 4.37 -2.46
C VAL A 177 11.59 4.13 -3.79
N THR A 178 12.29 3.55 -4.77
CA THR A 178 11.72 3.28 -6.09
C THR A 178 10.64 2.23 -6.00
N ALA A 179 10.88 1.12 -5.29
CA ALA A 179 9.85 0.11 -5.04
C ALA A 179 8.62 0.72 -4.34
N ALA A 180 8.82 1.58 -3.34
CA ALA A 180 7.72 2.25 -2.64
C ALA A 180 6.93 3.21 -3.57
N LEU A 181 7.60 3.97 -4.43
CA LEU A 181 6.95 4.86 -5.41
C LEU A 181 6.15 4.08 -6.46
N SER A 182 6.65 2.92 -6.90
CA SER A 182 5.94 2.03 -7.82
C SER A 182 4.62 1.56 -7.22
N ILE A 183 4.68 1.03 -6.00
CA ILE A 183 3.50 0.56 -5.25
C ILE A 183 2.57 1.74 -4.96
N THR A 184 3.13 2.93 -4.72
CA THR A 184 2.35 4.13 -4.43
C THR A 184 1.33 4.42 -5.54
N VAL A 185 1.77 4.36 -6.81
CA VAL A 185 0.92 4.65 -7.98
C VAL A 185 -0.27 3.70 -8.06
N VAL A 186 -0.06 2.43 -7.71
CA VAL A 186 -1.10 1.39 -7.73
C VAL A 186 -2.19 1.66 -6.69
N TYR A 187 -1.84 2.20 -5.52
CA TYR A 187 -2.80 2.41 -4.44
C TYR A 187 -3.45 3.78 -4.41
N ILE A 188 -2.93 4.79 -5.14
CA ILE A 188 -3.57 6.11 -5.23
C ILE A 188 -5.06 6.01 -5.62
N PRO A 189 -5.47 5.24 -6.65
CA PRO A 189 -6.88 5.10 -7.04
C PRO A 189 -7.78 4.54 -5.93
N GLN A 190 -7.28 3.59 -5.14
CA GLN A 190 -8.04 2.96 -4.06
C GLN A 190 -8.35 3.96 -2.95
N TYR A 191 -7.33 4.67 -2.45
CA TYR A 191 -7.53 5.73 -1.46
C TYR A 191 -8.36 6.88 -2.00
N PHE A 192 -8.13 7.29 -3.25
CA PHE A 192 -8.90 8.33 -3.93
C PHE A 192 -10.40 8.01 -3.91
N ARG A 193 -10.79 6.79 -4.34
CA ARG A 193 -12.21 6.40 -4.44
C ARG A 193 -12.91 6.38 -3.09
N VAL A 194 -12.28 5.79 -2.06
CA VAL A 194 -12.87 5.71 -0.71
C VAL A 194 -12.98 7.09 -0.06
N VAL A 195 -11.96 7.92 -0.20
CA VAL A 195 -11.97 9.27 0.35
C VAL A 195 -12.98 10.13 -0.38
N ARG A 196 -13.06 10.00 -1.71
CA ARG A 196 -14.02 10.72 -2.55
C ARG A 196 -15.45 10.36 -2.17
N SER A 197 -15.80 9.08 -2.07
CA SER A 197 -17.18 8.67 -1.74
C SER A 197 -17.62 9.21 -0.37
N SER A 198 -16.75 9.13 0.64
CA SER A 198 -17.00 9.72 1.95
C SER A 198 -17.06 11.25 1.91
N ALA A 199 -16.20 11.90 1.12
CA ALA A 199 -16.19 13.35 0.96
C ALA A 199 -17.47 13.87 0.28
N LEU A 200 -17.99 13.18 -0.75
CA LEU A 200 -19.27 13.54 -1.38
C LEU A 200 -20.42 13.46 -0.37
N SER A 201 -20.52 12.35 0.37
CA SER A 201 -21.57 12.20 1.40
C SER A 201 -21.44 13.26 2.51
N ALA A 202 -20.23 13.52 3.00
CA ALA A 202 -19.99 14.53 4.03
C ALA A 202 -20.26 15.96 3.54
N ARG A 203 -20.06 16.22 2.24
CA ARG A 203 -20.29 17.52 1.62
C ARG A 203 -21.76 17.96 1.69
N GLU A 204 -22.67 16.99 1.55
CA GLU A 204 -24.13 17.16 1.56
C GLU A 204 -24.74 17.16 2.97
N ALA A 205 -23.91 17.01 4.01
CA ALA A 205 -24.40 17.00 5.38
C ALA A 205 -24.79 18.40 5.89
N LEU A 206 -25.87 18.48 6.67
CA LEU A 206 -26.43 19.73 7.23
C LEU A 206 -25.39 20.60 7.96
N TYR A 207 -24.42 19.98 8.66
CA TYR A 207 -23.38 20.73 9.37
C TYR A 207 -22.39 21.42 8.42
N VAL A 208 -22.17 20.87 7.22
CA VAL A 208 -21.36 21.49 6.17
C VAL A 208 -22.13 22.61 5.49
N GLU A 209 -23.42 22.42 5.20
CA GLU A 209 -24.29 23.45 4.64
C GLU A 209 -24.40 24.66 5.57
N ALA A 210 -24.65 24.43 6.86
CA ALA A 210 -24.68 25.49 7.87
C ALA A 210 -23.35 26.25 7.94
N ALA A 211 -22.21 25.55 7.88
CA ALA A 211 -20.90 26.19 7.88
C ALA A 211 -20.69 27.07 6.63
N ARG A 212 -21.17 26.65 5.46
CA ARG A 212 -21.12 27.44 4.22
C ARG A 212 -22.04 28.65 4.29
N ALA A 213 -23.25 28.49 4.83
CA ALA A 213 -24.21 29.59 5.02
C ALA A 213 -23.65 30.68 5.95
N MET A 214 -22.83 30.30 6.93
CA MET A 214 -22.08 31.23 7.78
C MET A 214 -20.82 31.85 7.13
N GLY A 215 -20.59 31.62 5.83
CA GLY A 215 -19.46 32.21 5.09
C GLY A 215 -18.11 31.51 5.31
N ALA A 216 -18.09 30.24 5.74
CA ALA A 216 -16.82 29.51 5.89
C ALA A 216 -16.10 29.35 4.54
N LYS A 217 -14.81 29.72 4.51
CA LYS A 217 -13.94 29.54 3.35
C LYS A 217 -13.84 28.05 2.97
N PRO A 218 -13.72 27.70 1.67
CA PRO A 218 -13.58 26.31 1.21
C PRO A 218 -12.49 25.51 1.93
N SER A 219 -11.32 26.11 2.16
CA SER A 219 -10.21 25.46 2.87
C SER A 219 -10.55 25.13 4.34
N VAL A 220 -11.38 25.93 4.99
CA VAL A 220 -11.89 25.67 6.34
C VAL A 220 -12.87 24.51 6.30
N VAL A 221 -13.77 24.50 5.32
CA VAL A 221 -14.74 23.41 5.12
C VAL A 221 -14.03 22.07 4.91
N ILE A 222 -13.06 22.03 4.00
CA ILE A 222 -12.28 20.82 3.70
C ILE A 222 -11.50 20.33 4.93
N ARG A 223 -10.67 21.19 5.54
CA ARG A 223 -9.76 20.77 6.63
C ARG A 223 -10.49 20.45 7.94
N LYS A 224 -11.54 21.20 8.28
CA LYS A 224 -12.20 21.09 9.60
C LYS A 224 -13.41 20.16 9.57
N TYR A 225 -14.19 20.17 8.49
CA TYR A 225 -15.49 19.48 8.45
C TYR A 225 -15.47 18.21 7.60
N LEU A 226 -14.76 18.19 6.46
CA LEU A 226 -14.66 16.98 5.61
C LEU A 226 -13.55 16.04 6.08
N PHE A 227 -12.32 16.54 6.23
CA PHE A 227 -11.15 15.70 6.56
C PHE A 227 -11.39 14.86 7.83
N GLY A 228 -11.96 15.44 8.89
CA GLY A 228 -12.24 14.72 10.13
C GLY A 228 -13.29 13.61 10.01
N ASN A 229 -14.17 13.67 9.02
CA ASN A 229 -15.13 12.61 8.72
C ASN A 229 -14.46 11.50 7.90
N VAL A 230 -13.74 11.87 6.84
CA VAL A 230 -13.13 10.93 5.91
C VAL A 230 -11.97 10.13 6.53
N VAL A 231 -11.20 10.74 7.46
CA VAL A 231 -10.10 10.04 8.16
C VAL A 231 -10.58 8.86 9.00
N GLN A 232 -11.88 8.73 9.28
CA GLN A 232 -12.41 7.60 10.06
C GLN A 232 -12.37 6.28 9.28
N SER A 233 -12.49 6.30 7.95
CA SER A 233 -12.43 5.08 7.12
C SER A 233 -11.01 4.70 6.71
N VAL A 234 -10.06 5.64 6.84
CA VAL A 234 -8.66 5.46 6.41
C VAL A 234 -7.94 4.30 7.13
N PRO A 235 -8.02 4.12 8.46
CA PRO A 235 -7.25 3.10 9.16
C PRO A 235 -7.48 1.68 8.63
N VAL A 236 -8.74 1.34 8.30
CA VAL A 236 -9.10 -0.01 7.82
C VAL A 236 -8.47 -0.31 6.47
N ILE A 237 -8.68 0.57 5.48
CA ILE A 237 -8.08 0.39 4.15
C ILE A 237 -6.55 0.43 4.22
N THR A 238 -5.98 1.26 5.09
CA THR A 238 -4.53 1.32 5.29
C THR A 238 -3.94 -0.01 5.75
N THR A 239 -4.59 -0.70 6.68
CA THR A 239 -4.10 -1.99 7.18
C THR A 239 -4.19 -3.10 6.12
N MET A 240 -5.22 -3.07 5.27
CA MET A 240 -5.36 -4.03 4.17
C MET A 240 -4.30 -3.79 3.09
N ASN A 241 -4.15 -2.54 2.67
CA ASN A 241 -3.15 -2.17 1.66
C ASN A 241 -1.72 -2.36 2.15
N ALA A 242 -1.48 -2.38 3.46
CA ALA A 242 -0.16 -2.71 4.02
C ALA A 242 0.23 -4.17 3.74
N ALA A 243 -0.70 -5.12 3.89
CA ALA A 243 -0.47 -6.53 3.54
C ALA A 243 -0.24 -6.69 2.02
N ASP A 244 -1.08 -6.03 1.22
CA ASP A 244 -0.94 -6.03 -0.24
C ASP A 244 0.39 -5.41 -0.69
N ALA A 245 0.89 -4.39 0.01
CA ALA A 245 2.15 -3.73 -0.32
C ALA A 245 3.33 -4.70 -0.20
N ILE A 246 3.35 -5.50 0.87
CA ILE A 246 4.37 -6.54 1.10
C ILE A 246 4.27 -7.61 0.02
N SER A 247 3.04 -8.06 -0.30
CA SER A 247 2.81 -9.04 -1.39
C SER A 247 3.26 -8.50 -2.75
N THR A 248 2.99 -7.23 -3.03
CA THR A 248 3.37 -6.58 -4.29
C THR A 248 4.89 -6.41 -4.37
N LEU A 249 5.55 -6.02 -3.28
CA LEU A 249 7.01 -5.95 -3.21
C LEU A 249 7.64 -7.31 -3.51
N ALA A 250 7.15 -8.38 -2.86
CA ALA A 250 7.65 -9.73 -3.09
C ALA A 250 7.42 -10.17 -4.56
N GLY A 251 6.26 -9.85 -5.14
CA GLY A 251 5.98 -10.12 -6.56
C GLY A 251 6.92 -9.37 -7.51
N LEU A 252 7.18 -8.08 -7.25
CA LEU A 252 8.13 -7.29 -8.02
C LEU A 252 9.56 -7.84 -7.92
N GLY A 253 9.98 -8.18 -6.70
CA GLY A 253 11.28 -8.82 -6.43
C GLY A 253 11.44 -10.13 -7.17
N PHE A 254 10.40 -10.98 -7.12
CA PHE A 254 10.37 -12.27 -7.80
C PHE A 254 10.53 -12.13 -9.32
N LEU A 255 9.86 -11.13 -9.90
CA LEU A 255 9.97 -10.80 -11.33
C LEU A 255 11.28 -10.08 -11.71
N GLY A 256 12.21 -9.88 -10.77
CA GLY A 256 13.51 -9.24 -11.01
C GLY A 256 13.46 -7.70 -11.10
N LEU A 257 12.34 -7.10 -10.72
CA LEU A 257 12.09 -5.66 -10.74
C LEU A 257 12.02 -5.04 -9.34
N GLY A 258 12.34 -5.82 -8.31
CA GLY A 258 12.42 -5.36 -6.93
C GLY A 258 13.77 -4.73 -6.61
N ILE A 259 14.18 -4.89 -5.35
CA ILE A 259 15.39 -4.27 -4.81
C ILE A 259 16.58 -5.18 -5.06
N GLN A 260 17.67 -4.62 -5.58
CA GLN A 260 18.87 -5.39 -5.85
C GLN A 260 19.54 -5.84 -4.53
N PRO A 261 20.17 -7.04 -4.50
CA PRO A 261 20.76 -7.59 -3.28
C PRO A 261 21.93 -6.75 -2.73
N THR A 262 22.50 -5.88 -3.55
CA THR A 262 23.54 -4.91 -3.15
C THR A 262 23.00 -3.72 -2.36
N GLU A 263 21.70 -3.45 -2.44
CA GLU A 263 21.06 -2.30 -1.79
C GLU A 263 20.33 -2.70 -0.50
N ALA A 264 19.64 -3.85 -0.50
CA ALA A 264 18.99 -4.41 0.67
C ALA A 264 18.70 -5.91 0.51
N ALA A 265 18.39 -6.62 1.60
CA ALA A 265 17.75 -7.93 1.53
C ALA A 265 16.28 -7.77 1.15
N GLU A 266 15.79 -8.57 0.21
CA GLU A 266 14.42 -8.51 -0.28
C GLU A 266 13.95 -9.95 -0.58
N TRP A 267 12.80 -10.33 -0.02
CA TRP A 267 12.35 -11.72 -0.02
C TRP A 267 11.90 -12.21 -1.40
N GLY A 268 11.30 -11.35 -2.23
CA GLY A 268 10.92 -11.70 -3.59
C GLY A 268 12.11 -12.09 -4.45
N TYR A 269 13.18 -11.29 -4.40
CA TYR A 269 14.45 -11.58 -5.07
C TYR A 269 15.08 -12.87 -4.55
N ASP A 270 15.05 -13.09 -3.24
CA ASP A 270 15.55 -14.33 -2.64
C ASP A 270 14.77 -15.55 -3.12
N LEU A 271 13.44 -15.45 -3.20
CA LEU A 271 12.57 -16.50 -3.75
C LEU A 271 12.84 -16.75 -5.24
N GLN A 272 13.08 -15.71 -6.04
CA GLN A 272 13.44 -15.89 -7.46
C GLN A 272 14.69 -16.75 -7.59
N ARG A 273 15.72 -16.45 -6.80
CA ARG A 273 17.00 -17.17 -6.85
C ARG A 273 16.89 -18.58 -6.31
N ALA A 274 15.98 -18.79 -5.37
CA ALA A 274 15.75 -20.09 -4.76
C ALA A 274 14.99 -21.07 -5.68
N VAL A 275 14.41 -20.64 -6.80
CA VAL A 275 13.72 -21.56 -7.74
C VAL A 275 14.68 -22.65 -8.24
N ASP A 276 15.87 -22.25 -8.71
CA ASP A 276 16.88 -23.20 -9.18
C ASP A 276 17.44 -24.04 -8.03
N ASP A 277 17.59 -23.45 -6.84
CA ASP A 277 18.06 -24.15 -5.64
C ASP A 277 17.11 -25.28 -5.23
N VAL A 278 15.79 -25.00 -5.23
CA VAL A 278 14.76 -25.98 -4.88
C VAL A 278 14.75 -27.15 -5.87
N ASN A 279 14.90 -26.89 -7.16
CA ASN A 279 14.99 -27.94 -8.19
C ASN A 279 16.21 -28.85 -7.99
N ALA A 280 17.30 -28.31 -7.43
CA ALA A 280 18.49 -29.07 -7.07
C ALA A 280 18.45 -29.67 -5.65
N GLY A 281 17.29 -29.62 -4.97
CA GLY A 281 17.08 -30.21 -3.63
C GLY A 281 17.45 -29.31 -2.45
N MET A 282 17.84 -28.05 -2.70
CA MET A 282 18.28 -27.08 -1.68
C MET A 282 17.11 -26.20 -1.21
N TRP A 283 16.12 -26.83 -0.58
CA TRP A 283 14.83 -26.23 -0.22
C TRP A 283 14.90 -25.09 0.82
N TRP A 284 15.98 -25.01 1.60
CA TRP A 284 16.09 -24.04 2.70
C TRP A 284 16.14 -22.59 2.20
N THR A 285 16.69 -22.32 1.02
CA THR A 285 16.81 -20.95 0.48
C THR A 285 15.46 -20.32 0.14
N ALA A 286 14.44 -21.13 -0.21
CA ALA A 286 13.08 -20.66 -0.48
C ALA A 286 12.18 -20.62 0.77
N THR A 287 12.33 -21.61 1.65
CA THR A 287 11.35 -21.91 2.70
C THR A 287 11.26 -20.80 3.75
N PHE A 288 12.40 -20.33 4.26
CA PHE A 288 12.42 -19.31 5.32
C PHE A 288 11.92 -17.92 4.86
N PRO A 289 12.41 -17.34 3.74
CA PRO A 289 11.84 -16.09 3.24
C PRO A 289 10.37 -16.25 2.84
N GLY A 290 9.95 -17.40 2.31
CA GLY A 290 8.56 -17.68 1.97
C GLY A 290 7.64 -17.68 3.20
N ILE A 291 8.02 -18.37 4.27
CA ILE A 291 7.30 -18.37 5.55
C ILE A 291 7.24 -16.95 6.14
N ALA A 292 8.33 -16.19 6.05
CA ALA A 292 8.35 -14.81 6.54
C ALA A 292 7.35 -13.90 5.81
N ILE A 293 7.23 -14.03 4.47
CA ILE A 293 6.21 -13.34 3.67
C ILE A 293 4.80 -13.73 4.16
N ILE A 294 4.51 -15.02 4.30
CA ILE A 294 3.19 -15.52 4.71
C ILE A 294 2.81 -14.99 6.09
N ILE A 295 3.71 -15.07 7.08
CA ILE A 295 3.47 -14.59 8.44
C ILE A 295 3.24 -13.08 8.44
N ALA A 296 4.03 -12.32 7.69
CA ALA A 296 3.90 -10.86 7.62
C ALA A 296 2.54 -10.47 7.03
N ILE A 297 2.18 -11.02 5.86
CA ILE A 297 0.90 -10.76 5.19
C ILE A 297 -0.25 -11.16 6.11
N LEU A 298 -0.23 -12.38 6.67
CA LEU A 298 -1.27 -12.87 7.58
C LEU A 298 -1.46 -11.94 8.79
N GLY A 299 -0.38 -11.46 9.41
CA GLY A 299 -0.45 -10.52 10.52
C GLY A 299 -1.21 -9.25 10.15
N PHE A 300 -0.80 -8.57 9.08
CA PHE A 300 -1.44 -7.32 8.65
C PHE A 300 -2.87 -7.53 8.14
N THR A 301 -3.15 -8.63 7.45
CA THR A 301 -4.51 -9.00 7.03
C THR A 301 -5.42 -9.24 8.23
N LEU A 302 -4.97 -9.98 9.25
CA LEU A 302 -5.76 -10.20 10.46
C LEU A 302 -6.02 -8.90 11.23
N VAL A 303 -5.03 -7.99 11.29
CA VAL A 303 -5.22 -6.66 11.90
C VAL A 303 -6.29 -5.88 11.16
N GLY A 304 -6.24 -5.82 9.82
CA GLY A 304 -7.19 -5.00 9.08
C GLY A 304 -8.60 -5.56 9.07
N GLU A 305 -8.77 -6.88 8.96
CA GLU A 305 -10.10 -7.51 9.05
C GLU A 305 -10.69 -7.35 10.46
N GLY A 306 -9.87 -7.61 11.50
CA GLY A 306 -10.28 -7.38 12.88
C GLY A 306 -10.62 -5.91 13.17
N LEU A 307 -9.91 -4.96 12.55
CA LEU A 307 -10.19 -3.53 12.69
C LEU A 307 -11.47 -3.14 11.94
N ASN A 308 -11.68 -3.68 10.74
CA ASN A 308 -12.88 -3.49 9.93
C ASN A 308 -14.14 -3.90 10.70
N ASP A 309 -14.13 -5.12 11.25
CA ASP A 309 -15.26 -5.67 12.00
C ASP A 309 -15.60 -4.89 13.27
N VAL A 310 -14.58 -4.43 13.99
CA VAL A 310 -14.75 -3.66 15.22
C VAL A 310 -15.27 -2.25 14.94
N LEU A 311 -14.87 -1.66 13.81
CA LEU A 311 -15.30 -0.32 13.41
C LEU A 311 -16.64 -0.33 12.66
N ASN A 312 -17.06 -1.46 12.09
CA ASN A 312 -18.31 -1.56 11.34
C ASN A 312 -19.54 -1.52 12.29
N PRO A 313 -20.37 -0.45 12.25
CA PRO A 313 -21.53 -0.31 13.12
C PRO A 313 -22.68 -1.26 12.75
N THR A 314 -22.72 -1.77 11.51
CA THR A 314 -23.80 -2.64 11.02
C THR A 314 -23.71 -4.05 11.61
N MET A 315 -22.48 -4.51 11.90
CA MET A 315 -22.21 -5.79 12.57
C MET A 315 -22.47 -5.74 14.08
N ARG A 316 -22.71 -4.54 14.62
CA ARG A 316 -23.08 -4.32 16.02
C ARG A 316 -24.54 -4.72 16.19
N ARG A 317 -24.77 -6.04 16.26
CA ARG A 317 -26.04 -6.72 16.55
C ARG A 317 -26.82 -5.86 17.55
N ARG A 318 -27.79 -5.08 17.06
CA ARG A 318 -28.79 -4.45 17.94
C ARG A 318 -29.39 -5.65 18.67
N ARG A 319 -29.05 -5.83 19.96
CA ARG A 319 -29.85 -6.71 20.80
C ARG A 319 -31.26 -6.16 20.67
N ILE A 320 -32.09 -6.84 19.89
CA ILE A 320 -33.51 -6.55 19.81
C ILE A 320 -33.98 -6.76 21.24
N THR A 321 -34.08 -5.66 21.97
CA THR A 321 -34.67 -5.68 23.29
C THR A 321 -36.12 -6.05 22.98
N ARG A 322 -36.57 -7.24 23.43
CA ARG A 322 -37.98 -7.58 23.36
C ARG A 322 -38.71 -6.53 24.17
N VAL A 323 -39.22 -5.50 23.49
CA VAL A 323 -40.14 -4.55 24.09
C VAL A 323 -41.43 -5.35 24.25
N LEU A 324 -41.70 -5.78 25.48
CA LEU A 324 -42.99 -6.34 25.82
C LEU A 324 -44.00 -5.20 25.64
N ILE A 325 -44.74 -5.21 24.53
CA ILE A 325 -45.83 -4.25 24.34
C ILE A 325 -46.86 -4.58 25.41
N PRO A 326 -47.18 -3.67 26.35
CA PRO A 326 -48.21 -3.94 27.34
C PRO A 326 -49.52 -4.22 26.61
N ALA A 327 -50.20 -5.31 26.98
CA ALA A 327 -51.49 -5.67 26.40
C ALA A 327 -52.41 -4.46 26.52
N ARG A 328 -52.92 -3.97 25.38
CA ARG A 328 -53.91 -2.89 25.37
C ARG A 328 -55.08 -3.36 26.22
N THR A 329 -55.24 -2.77 27.40
CA THR A 329 -56.42 -2.98 28.22
C THR A 329 -57.57 -2.29 27.49
N SER A 330 -58.27 -3.01 26.62
CA SER A 330 -59.53 -2.53 26.07
C SER A 330 -60.43 -2.24 27.27
N PRO A 331 -60.92 -1.00 27.45
CA PRO A 331 -61.84 -0.72 28.54
C PRO A 331 -63.09 -1.58 28.31
N ARG A 332 -63.29 -2.55 29.20
CA ARG A 332 -64.46 -3.41 29.23
C ARG A 332 -65.67 -2.49 29.41
N ARG A 333 -66.41 -2.24 28.33
CA ARG A 333 -67.68 -1.52 28.36
C ARG A 333 -68.62 -2.33 29.24
N VAL A 334 -68.81 -1.89 30.49
CA VAL A 334 -69.83 -2.42 31.37
C VAL A 334 -71.16 -2.01 30.76
N VAL A 335 -71.82 -2.96 30.09
CA VAL A 335 -73.22 -2.78 29.69
C VAL A 335 -74.05 -2.98 30.95
N THR A 336 -74.45 -1.88 31.58
CA THR A 336 -75.54 -1.88 32.56
C THR A 336 -76.82 -2.26 31.83
N ALA A 337 -77.28 -3.49 32.06
CA ALA A 337 -78.60 -3.93 31.64
C ALA A 337 -79.65 -3.20 32.50
N ALA A 338 -80.41 -2.31 31.89
CA ALA A 338 -81.70 -1.85 32.38
C ALA A 338 -82.73 -2.12 31.27
N ALA A 339 -83.51 -3.18 31.46
CA ALA A 339 -84.81 -3.38 30.82
C ALA A 339 -85.87 -2.70 31.74
N PRO A 340 -87.09 -2.32 31.27
CA PRO A 340 -87.86 -3.04 30.26
C PRO A 340 -88.79 -2.22 29.32
N ALA A 341 -89.43 -2.99 28.42
CA ALA A 341 -90.74 -2.81 27.80
C ALA A 341 -90.96 -1.65 26.79
N THR A 342 -91.17 -1.99 25.51
CA THR A 342 -92.50 -2.10 24.85
C THR A 342 -92.26 -2.40 23.34
N ALA A 343 -93.00 -3.36 22.77
CA ALA A 343 -93.01 -3.75 21.34
C ALA A 343 -93.75 -2.69 20.47
N PRO A 344 -93.97 -2.85 19.13
CA PRO A 344 -93.52 -3.87 18.16
C PRO A 344 -92.98 -3.30 16.82
N ALA A 345 -92.34 -4.13 15.98
CA ALA A 345 -92.60 -4.25 14.52
C ALA A 345 -91.51 -5.03 13.76
N ALA A 346 -91.99 -6.03 13.00
CA ALA A 346 -91.48 -6.60 11.74
C ALA A 346 -90.15 -7.40 11.70
N SER A 347 -90.30 -8.66 11.24
CA SER A 347 -89.29 -9.65 10.84
C SER A 347 -88.58 -9.27 9.53
N PRO A 348 -87.41 -9.85 9.16
CA PRO A 348 -87.38 -11.23 8.67
C PRO A 348 -86.14 -12.09 9.03
N ALA A 349 -86.39 -13.40 9.05
CA ALA A 349 -85.55 -14.50 8.54
C ALA A 349 -84.15 -14.76 9.14
N GLU A 350 -84.13 -15.65 10.12
CA GLU A 350 -83.47 -16.97 10.09
C GLU A 350 -82.21 -17.17 9.22
N VAL A 351 -81.04 -17.21 9.86
CA VAL A 351 -79.98 -18.21 9.60
C VAL A 351 -79.31 -18.56 10.94
N LYS A 352 -79.27 -19.86 11.25
CA LYS A 352 -78.64 -20.50 12.41
C LYS A 352 -77.39 -21.29 11.93
N PRO A 353 -76.56 -21.86 12.82
CA PRO A 353 -75.15 -21.49 12.99
C PRO A 353 -74.18 -22.63 12.63
N VAL A 354 -72.87 -22.36 12.58
CA VAL A 354 -71.88 -23.43 12.76
C VAL A 354 -70.77 -22.97 13.71
N GLU A 355 -70.56 -23.80 14.72
CA GLU A 355 -69.65 -23.70 15.86
C GLU A 355 -68.61 -24.83 15.76
N ALA A 356 -67.42 -24.58 16.35
CA ALA A 356 -66.37 -25.52 16.79
C ALA A 356 -65.64 -26.37 15.72
N GLU A 357 -64.37 -26.09 15.41
CA GLU A 357 -63.11 -26.60 16.06
C GLU A 357 -62.72 -28.03 15.60
N PRO A 358 -61.50 -28.54 15.83
CA PRO A 358 -60.14 -28.00 15.63
C PRO A 358 -59.24 -29.02 14.85
N VAL A 359 -58.10 -28.63 14.27
CA VAL A 359 -57.07 -29.63 13.88
C VAL A 359 -55.65 -29.09 14.07
N GLN A 360 -54.88 -29.77 14.92
CA GLN A 360 -53.42 -29.73 14.98
C GLN A 360 -52.81 -30.90 14.20
N ALA A 361 -51.52 -30.76 13.85
CA ALA A 361 -50.55 -31.77 13.37
C ALA A 361 -50.68 -32.17 11.89
N GLU A 362 -49.64 -32.28 11.06
CA GLU A 362 -48.19 -32.00 11.08
C GLU A 362 -47.76 -31.99 9.57
N PRO A 363 -46.48 -32.19 9.17
CA PRO A 363 -45.76 -31.36 8.20
C PRO A 363 -45.99 -31.72 6.71
N ALA A 364 -45.87 -30.72 5.82
CA ALA A 364 -45.73 -30.91 4.37
C ALA A 364 -44.57 -30.04 3.91
N GLU A 365 -43.41 -30.64 3.67
CA GLU A 365 -42.97 -31.16 2.37
C GLU A 365 -42.18 -30.12 1.60
N ALA A 366 -40.90 -30.43 1.44
CA ALA A 366 -40.00 -29.77 0.52
C ALA A 366 -40.44 -30.08 -0.92
N GLU A 367 -40.49 -29.05 -1.76
CA GLU A 367 -40.36 -29.24 -3.20
C GLU A 367 -39.09 -28.55 -3.73
N PRO A 368 -38.47 -29.14 -4.76
CA PRO A 368 -37.04 -29.03 -4.98
C PRO A 368 -36.69 -27.91 -5.95
N VAL A 369 -35.59 -27.23 -5.64
CA VAL A 369 -34.91 -26.36 -6.60
C VAL A 369 -34.36 -27.24 -7.72
N LYS A 370 -34.85 -27.00 -8.92
CA LYS A 370 -34.50 -27.65 -10.18
C LYS A 370 -32.99 -27.61 -10.40
N ALA A 371 -32.37 -28.78 -10.39
CA ALA A 371 -30.98 -28.99 -10.77
C ALA A 371 -30.83 -28.83 -12.29
N GLU A 372 -29.83 -28.06 -12.69
CA GLU A 372 -29.28 -28.02 -14.04
C GLU A 372 -28.45 -29.31 -14.25
N PRO A 373 -28.57 -30.01 -15.39
CA PRO A 373 -28.07 -31.36 -15.53
C PRO A 373 -26.54 -31.41 -15.70
N ALA A 374 -25.94 -32.40 -15.05
CA ALA A 374 -24.62 -32.91 -15.39
C ALA A 374 -24.68 -33.54 -16.79
N GLU A 375 -23.82 -33.10 -17.70
CA GLU A 375 -23.52 -33.83 -18.93
C GLU A 375 -22.65 -35.05 -18.59
N ALA A 376 -23.20 -36.22 -18.85
CA ALA A 376 -22.49 -37.48 -18.88
C ALA A 376 -21.71 -37.62 -20.20
N GLU A 377 -20.56 -38.30 -20.12
CA GLU A 377 -19.80 -38.81 -21.26
C GLU A 377 -20.70 -39.54 -22.27
N PRO A 378 -20.46 -39.39 -23.58
CA PRO A 378 -20.88 -40.38 -24.55
C PRO A 378 -19.79 -41.45 -24.71
N ALA A 379 -20.21 -42.70 -24.57
CA ALA A 379 -19.47 -43.88 -25.01
C ALA A 379 -19.35 -43.92 -26.55
N GLU A 380 -18.17 -44.34 -26.98
CA GLU A 380 -17.76 -45.03 -28.22
C GLU A 380 -18.76 -45.07 -29.40
N ALA A 381 -18.36 -44.41 -30.50
CA ALA A 381 -18.70 -44.82 -31.85
C ALA A 381 -17.44 -44.72 -32.74
N GLU A 382 -17.01 -45.90 -33.18
CA GLU A 382 -15.99 -46.23 -34.19
C GLU A 382 -16.03 -45.32 -35.43
N THR A 383 -14.88 -44.79 -35.85
CA THR A 383 -14.60 -44.37 -37.24
C THR A 383 -13.07 -44.35 -37.48
N PRO A 384 -12.61 -44.50 -38.73
CA PRO A 384 -11.60 -45.48 -39.11
C PRO A 384 -10.17 -44.97 -39.02
N ALA A 385 -9.24 -45.93 -39.17
CA ALA A 385 -7.79 -45.78 -39.15
C ALA A 385 -7.27 -44.51 -39.84
N PRO A 386 -6.24 -43.85 -39.29
CA PRO A 386 -5.54 -42.78 -39.99
C PRO A 386 -4.78 -43.34 -41.19
N GLU A 387 -5.12 -42.84 -42.37
CA GLU A 387 -4.35 -42.99 -43.60
C GLU A 387 -2.94 -42.40 -43.38
N ALA A 388 -1.93 -43.17 -43.74
CA ALA A 388 -0.53 -42.87 -43.54
C ALA A 388 -0.11 -41.62 -44.35
N VAL A 389 0.30 -40.57 -43.63
CA VAL A 389 1.12 -39.49 -44.19
C VAL A 389 2.58 -39.84 -43.91
N PRO A 390 3.47 -39.87 -44.92
CA PRO A 390 4.82 -40.40 -44.77
C PRO A 390 5.67 -39.57 -43.81
N GLU A 391 6.54 -40.26 -43.05
CA GLU A 391 7.57 -39.69 -42.21
C GLU A 391 8.35 -38.58 -42.95
N PRO A 392 8.64 -37.43 -42.32
CA PRO A 392 9.70 -36.58 -42.82
C PRO A 392 11.03 -37.32 -42.64
N GLU A 393 11.78 -37.49 -43.73
CA GLU A 393 13.12 -38.07 -43.74
C GLU A 393 14.00 -37.46 -42.63
N PRO A 394 14.84 -38.25 -41.95
CA PRO A 394 15.78 -37.72 -40.98
C PRO A 394 16.77 -36.81 -41.69
N GLN A 395 16.80 -35.53 -41.30
CA GLN A 395 17.84 -34.61 -41.73
C GLN A 395 19.20 -35.13 -41.23
N PRO A 396 20.25 -35.14 -42.07
CA PRO A 396 21.57 -35.58 -41.65
C PRO A 396 22.10 -34.66 -40.53
N GLU A 397 22.68 -35.28 -39.50
CA GLU A 397 23.38 -34.59 -38.42
C GLU A 397 24.40 -33.59 -39.00
N PRO A 398 24.53 -32.38 -38.45
CA PRO A 398 25.65 -31.52 -38.81
C PRO A 398 26.95 -32.18 -38.35
N GLU A 399 27.88 -32.40 -39.30
CA GLU A 399 29.24 -32.87 -39.02
C GLU A 399 29.90 -32.02 -37.91
N PRO A 400 30.67 -32.63 -36.99
CA PRO A 400 31.42 -31.87 -36.00
C PRO A 400 32.48 -31.01 -36.70
N GLU A 401 32.42 -29.68 -36.50
CA GLU A 401 33.51 -28.79 -36.87
C GLU A 401 34.81 -29.24 -36.20
N PRO A 402 35.95 -29.26 -36.92
CA PRO A 402 37.23 -29.71 -36.36
C PRO A 402 37.70 -28.75 -35.26
N GLU A 403 38.12 -29.34 -34.13
CA GLU A 403 38.74 -28.64 -33.00
C GLU A 403 39.88 -27.70 -33.48
N PRO A 404 39.98 -26.46 -32.97
CA PRO A 404 41.19 -25.67 -33.15
C PRO A 404 42.34 -26.35 -32.41
N ALA A 405 43.37 -26.71 -33.15
CA ALA A 405 44.59 -27.34 -32.66
C ALA A 405 45.12 -26.65 -31.39
N SER A 406 45.28 -27.45 -30.35
CA SER A 406 45.96 -27.14 -29.10
C SER A 406 47.35 -26.57 -29.33
N GLU A 407 47.57 -25.33 -28.88
CA GLU A 407 48.91 -24.76 -28.71
C GLU A 407 49.73 -25.59 -27.71
N PRO A 408 51.02 -25.87 -27.99
CA PRO A 408 51.85 -26.68 -27.11
C PRO A 408 52.20 -25.92 -25.82
N GLN A 409 51.87 -26.53 -24.68
CA GLN A 409 52.34 -26.09 -23.36
C GLN A 409 53.87 -26.28 -23.24
N PRO A 410 54.62 -25.33 -22.65
CA PRO A 410 56.05 -25.51 -22.40
C PRO A 410 56.30 -26.52 -21.26
N GLU A 411 57.26 -27.41 -21.49
CA GLU A 411 57.74 -28.46 -20.57
C GLU A 411 58.09 -27.96 -19.16
N PRO A 412 57.90 -28.81 -18.12
CA PRO A 412 58.33 -28.51 -16.76
C PRO A 412 59.84 -28.76 -16.59
N ALA A 413 60.56 -27.74 -16.10
CA ALA A 413 61.96 -27.86 -15.71
C ALA A 413 62.17 -28.86 -14.53
N PRO A 414 63.30 -29.58 -14.48
CA PRO A 414 63.51 -30.73 -13.59
C PRO A 414 63.77 -30.34 -12.13
N LYS A 415 63.31 -31.20 -11.21
CA LYS A 415 63.62 -31.18 -9.76
C LYS A 415 65.11 -31.44 -9.52
N PRO A 416 65.75 -30.75 -8.56
CA PRO A 416 67.02 -31.19 -8.01
C PRO A 416 66.82 -32.14 -6.82
N GLU A 417 67.77 -33.06 -6.76
CA GLU A 417 67.97 -34.25 -5.94
C GLU A 417 68.36 -33.94 -4.48
N ALA A 418 68.28 -34.94 -3.61
CA ALA A 418 68.37 -34.83 -2.15
C ALA A 418 69.79 -35.02 -1.57
N ALA A 419 69.96 -34.50 -0.34
CA ALA A 419 70.93 -34.85 0.73
C ALA A 419 72.36 -34.26 0.65
N PRO A 420 73.05 -33.96 1.79
CA PRO A 420 72.99 -34.70 3.06
C PRO A 420 72.86 -33.89 4.38
N GLU A 421 72.78 -34.68 5.44
CA GLU A 421 72.45 -34.46 6.85
C GLU A 421 73.63 -33.94 7.72
N GLN A 422 73.30 -33.53 8.96
CA GLN A 422 74.11 -33.30 10.20
C GLN A 422 74.51 -31.84 10.58
N PRO A 423 74.75 -31.54 11.89
CA PRO A 423 74.00 -31.88 13.10
C PRO A 423 73.79 -30.64 14.04
N ALA A 424 73.29 -30.90 15.26
CA ALA A 424 72.72 -29.98 16.26
C ALA A 424 73.62 -28.90 16.92
N ALA A 425 73.00 -27.72 17.23
CA ALA A 425 73.14 -26.75 18.37
C ALA A 425 74.55 -26.19 18.77
N PRO A 426 74.71 -25.04 19.51
CA PRO A 426 73.74 -24.26 20.31
C PRO A 426 73.83 -22.69 20.24
N ALA A 427 72.88 -22.04 20.92
CA ALA A 427 72.74 -20.66 21.41
C ALA A 427 73.86 -19.58 21.22
N LYS A 428 73.49 -18.37 20.74
CA LYS A 428 73.54 -17.06 21.47
C LYS A 428 73.32 -15.81 20.57
N LYS A 429 72.67 -14.80 21.17
CA LYS A 429 72.71 -13.33 20.92
C LYS A 429 71.99 -12.71 19.70
N ALA A 430 70.89 -12.01 20.03
CA ALA A 430 70.41 -10.79 19.35
C ALA A 430 71.51 -9.69 19.32
N PRO A 431 71.51 -8.65 18.44
CA PRO A 431 70.37 -7.74 18.25
C PRO A 431 70.14 -7.10 16.85
N ALA A 432 68.93 -6.54 16.68
CA ALA A 432 68.56 -5.32 15.96
C ALA A 432 69.07 -5.04 14.53
N LYS A 433 68.17 -5.17 13.52
CA LYS A 433 67.99 -4.19 12.43
C LYS A 433 66.67 -4.41 11.68
N LYS A 434 65.60 -3.74 12.11
CA LYS A 434 64.30 -3.71 11.40
C LYS A 434 63.75 -2.29 11.37
N THR A 435 64.44 -1.38 10.69
CA THR A 435 63.93 -0.02 10.39
C THR A 435 64.59 0.54 9.14
N ALA A 436 64.04 0.24 7.96
CA ALA A 436 64.31 1.03 6.75
C ALA A 436 63.22 0.89 5.65
N ALA A 437 62.48 -0.22 5.58
CA ALA A 437 61.52 -0.42 4.48
C ALA A 437 60.10 0.14 4.74
N ALA A 438 59.74 0.48 5.98
CA ALA A 438 58.38 0.92 6.33
C ALA A 438 58.13 2.45 6.27
N LYS A 439 59.16 3.26 5.95
CA LYS A 439 59.06 4.74 5.97
C LYS A 439 58.91 5.39 4.58
N LYS A 440 59.09 4.63 3.49
CA LYS A 440 58.96 5.15 2.11
C LYS A 440 57.54 5.03 1.53
N THR A 441 56.70 4.13 2.05
CA THR A 441 55.32 3.93 1.55
C THR A 441 54.27 4.83 2.23
N THR A 442 54.60 5.44 3.37
CA THR A 442 53.71 6.37 4.09
C THR A 442 53.81 7.82 3.59
N ALA A 443 54.95 8.22 2.99
CA ALA A 443 55.12 9.56 2.43
C ALA A 443 54.37 9.75 1.09
N ALA A 444 54.32 8.73 0.24
CA ALA A 444 53.63 8.77 -1.06
C ALA A 444 52.09 8.77 -0.92
N LYS A 445 51.54 8.12 0.12
CA LYS A 445 50.09 8.06 0.35
C LYS A 445 49.54 9.36 0.94
N LYS A 446 50.35 10.11 1.71
CA LYS A 446 49.96 11.40 2.32
C LYS A 446 49.96 12.57 1.32
N THR A 447 50.83 12.55 0.31
CA THR A 447 50.85 13.54 -0.77
C THR A 447 49.70 13.36 -1.76
N ALA A 448 49.28 12.12 -2.04
CA ALA A 448 48.09 11.83 -2.87
C ALA A 448 46.76 12.24 -2.21
N ALA A 449 46.64 12.06 -0.88
CA ALA A 449 45.47 12.47 -0.12
C ALA A 449 45.33 14.01 0.01
N LYS A 450 46.46 14.74 0.09
CA LYS A 450 46.44 16.22 0.16
C LYS A 450 46.09 16.86 -1.19
N LYS A 451 46.51 16.25 -2.31
CA LYS A 451 46.21 16.74 -3.68
C LYS A 451 44.74 16.53 -4.07
N THR A 452 44.11 15.45 -3.60
CA THR A 452 42.68 15.16 -3.80
C THR A 452 41.77 16.03 -2.93
N ALA A 453 42.15 16.32 -1.68
CA ALA A 453 41.44 17.26 -0.82
C ALA A 453 41.46 18.69 -1.40
N ALA A 454 42.61 19.17 -1.87
CA ALA A 454 42.75 20.50 -2.49
C ALA A 454 41.89 20.67 -3.75
N LYS A 455 41.82 19.63 -4.61
CA LYS A 455 40.99 19.62 -5.83
C LYS A 455 39.49 19.64 -5.51
N LYS A 456 39.06 18.97 -4.42
CA LYS A 456 37.65 18.97 -3.95
C LYS A 456 37.24 20.34 -3.39
N THR A 457 38.11 21.03 -2.67
CA THR A 457 37.87 22.41 -2.20
C THR A 457 37.85 23.44 -3.33
N ALA A 458 38.68 23.29 -4.36
CA ALA A 458 38.67 24.17 -5.53
C ALA A 458 37.38 23.99 -6.35
N ALA A 459 36.91 22.75 -6.55
CA ALA A 459 35.66 22.45 -7.25
C ALA A 459 34.42 23.01 -6.51
N LYS A 460 34.41 22.92 -5.16
CA LYS A 460 33.34 23.48 -4.32
C LYS A 460 33.31 25.02 -4.33
N LYS A 461 34.49 25.66 -4.42
CA LYS A 461 34.59 27.13 -4.51
C LYS A 461 34.19 27.66 -5.89
N ALA A 462 34.43 26.89 -6.96
CA ALA A 462 33.98 27.21 -8.31
C ALA A 462 32.45 27.10 -8.46
N THR A 463 31.83 26.05 -7.90
CA THR A 463 30.36 25.88 -7.93
C THR A 463 29.62 26.94 -7.09
N ALA A 464 30.18 27.36 -5.96
CA ALA A 464 29.62 28.46 -5.17
C ALA A 464 29.70 29.83 -5.91
N LYS A 465 30.79 30.06 -6.65
CA LYS A 465 30.96 31.30 -7.43
C LYS A 465 29.96 31.36 -8.59
N THR A 466 29.75 30.27 -9.33
CA THR A 466 28.78 30.19 -10.45
C THR A 466 27.33 30.34 -9.99
N THR A 467 26.98 29.81 -8.82
CA THR A 467 25.61 29.94 -8.27
C THR A 467 25.31 31.38 -7.84
N THR A 468 26.31 32.10 -7.34
CA THR A 468 26.16 33.51 -6.93
C THR A 468 26.00 34.44 -8.15
N THR A 469 26.76 34.22 -9.23
CA THR A 469 26.62 35.02 -10.47
C THR A 469 25.30 34.76 -11.19
N ARG A 470 24.80 33.51 -11.18
CA ARG A 470 23.53 33.13 -11.83
C ARG A 470 22.31 33.69 -11.08
N THR A 471 22.39 33.78 -9.75
CA THR A 471 21.35 34.41 -8.91
C THR A 471 21.34 35.94 -9.05
N ALA A 472 22.50 36.58 -9.21
CA ALA A 472 22.60 38.01 -9.49
C ALA A 472 22.08 38.38 -10.90
N ALA A 473 22.32 37.53 -11.91
CA ALA A 473 21.79 37.70 -13.27
C ALA A 473 20.26 37.56 -13.31
N ALA A 474 19.69 36.56 -12.64
CA ALA A 474 18.24 36.37 -12.56
C ALA A 474 17.51 37.54 -11.87
N LYS A 475 18.14 38.15 -10.85
CA LYS A 475 17.58 39.30 -10.14
C LYS A 475 17.61 40.59 -10.99
N LYS A 476 18.64 40.78 -11.84
CA LYS A 476 18.68 41.88 -12.82
C LYS A 476 17.61 41.72 -13.90
N SER A 477 17.41 40.50 -14.44
CA SER A 477 16.37 40.24 -15.45
C SER A 477 14.94 40.46 -14.93
N ALA A 478 14.66 40.07 -13.68
CA ALA A 478 13.37 40.32 -13.05
C ALA A 478 13.09 41.82 -12.78
N THR A 479 14.14 42.62 -12.57
CA THR A 479 14.02 44.07 -12.35
C THR A 479 13.78 44.83 -13.66
N THR A 480 14.40 44.39 -14.76
CA THR A 480 14.19 44.95 -16.10
C THR A 480 12.79 44.63 -16.64
N ALA A 481 12.28 43.40 -16.43
CA ALA A 481 10.92 43.01 -16.83
C ALA A 481 9.82 43.76 -16.05
N LYS A 482 10.08 44.13 -14.79
CA LYS A 482 9.15 44.93 -14.00
C LYS A 482 9.14 46.41 -14.45
N LYS A 483 10.27 46.94 -14.92
CA LYS A 483 10.37 48.32 -15.41
C LYS A 483 9.70 48.51 -16.78
N THR A 484 9.73 47.51 -17.66
CA THR A 484 9.01 47.53 -18.95
C THR A 484 7.50 47.33 -18.80
N ALA A 485 7.05 46.57 -17.80
CA ALA A 485 5.61 46.44 -17.49
C ALA A 485 4.99 47.71 -16.89
N THR A 486 5.79 48.55 -16.22
CA THR A 486 5.30 49.79 -15.59
C THR A 486 5.26 50.97 -16.58
N ALA A 487 6.09 50.97 -17.62
CA ALA A 487 6.09 52.00 -18.67
C ALA A 487 4.91 51.89 -19.66
N LYS A 488 4.27 50.73 -19.78
CA LYS A 488 3.14 50.51 -20.71
C LYS A 488 1.77 50.91 -20.11
N LYS A 489 1.72 51.37 -18.85
CA LYS A 489 0.48 51.75 -18.16
C LYS A 489 0.25 53.28 -18.08
N SER A 490 1.11 54.07 -18.72
CA SER A 490 1.06 55.54 -18.71
C SER A 490 1.11 56.10 -20.14
N ALA A 491 0.02 55.98 -20.89
CA ALA A 491 -0.19 56.74 -22.13
C ALA A 491 -1.66 57.20 -22.17
N PRO A 492 -1.96 58.50 -22.40
CA PRO A 492 -3.31 59.02 -22.31
C PRO A 492 -4.10 58.79 -23.61
N ALA A 493 -5.40 58.64 -23.45
CA ALA A 493 -6.40 58.47 -24.49
C ALA A 493 -6.44 59.64 -25.50
N ARG A 494 -6.65 59.30 -26.77
CA ARG A 494 -7.17 60.24 -27.78
C ARG A 494 -8.45 59.66 -28.38
N GLN A 495 -9.51 60.48 -28.30
CA GLN A 495 -10.75 60.40 -29.06
C GLN A 495 -10.46 60.53 -30.57
N ASN A 496 -11.23 59.89 -31.47
CA ASN A 496 -12.33 60.56 -32.19
C ASN A 496 -12.97 59.66 -33.28
N THR A 497 -14.32 59.63 -33.25
CA THR A 497 -15.34 59.58 -34.32
C THR A 497 -15.25 58.75 -35.62
N ASN A 498 -16.44 58.20 -35.92
CA ASN A 498 -17.18 58.14 -37.18
C ASN A 498 -17.12 56.88 -38.08
N GLY A 499 -18.32 56.40 -38.41
CA GLY A 499 -18.64 55.89 -39.75
C GLY A 499 -18.96 54.39 -39.86
N LYS A 500 -20.25 54.07 -39.92
CA LYS A 500 -20.85 52.83 -40.46
C LYS A 500 -21.73 53.27 -41.67
N PRO A 501 -22.23 52.41 -42.60
CA PRO A 501 -21.83 51.09 -43.13
C PRO A 501 -21.72 51.06 -44.69
N ALA A 502 -21.23 49.94 -45.27
CA ALA A 502 -21.86 49.22 -46.40
C ALA A 502 -20.98 48.03 -46.82
N GLY A 503 -21.58 46.84 -47.03
CA GLY A 503 -21.05 45.82 -47.97
C GLY A 503 -21.68 46.02 -49.35
N PRO A 504 -21.71 45.04 -50.28
CA PRO A 504 -20.93 43.78 -50.42
C PRO A 504 -20.32 43.62 -51.84
N ALA A 505 -19.48 42.59 -52.08
CA ALA A 505 -19.15 41.91 -53.37
C ALA A 505 -17.79 41.19 -53.21
N ALA A 506 -17.67 39.86 -53.33
CA ALA A 506 -17.71 38.99 -54.52
C ALA A 506 -16.31 38.72 -55.13
N ASP A 507 -16.14 37.46 -55.51
CA ASP A 507 -15.28 36.91 -56.57
C ASP A 507 -13.80 36.49 -56.33
N THR A 508 -13.65 35.15 -56.27
CA THR A 508 -12.84 34.27 -57.13
C THR A 508 -11.34 34.52 -57.41
N SER A 509 -10.58 33.45 -57.13
CA SER A 509 -9.70 32.70 -58.05
C SER A 509 -8.27 33.18 -58.38
N LYS A 510 -7.41 32.15 -58.39
CA LYS A 510 -6.09 31.94 -59.03
C LYS A 510 -4.88 32.61 -58.36
N GLU A 511 -3.96 31.84 -57.77
CA GLU A 511 -2.90 31.04 -58.41
C GLU A 511 -1.97 31.85 -59.31
N GLY A 512 -0.72 31.94 -58.84
CA GLY A 512 0.50 32.39 -59.50
C GLY A 512 1.67 31.98 -58.62
#